data_AF-A0A1F7J0V9-F1
#
_entry.id   AF-A0A1F7J0V9-F1
#
_cell.length_a   1.000
_cell.length_b   1.000
_cell.length_c   1.000
_cell.angle_alpha   90.00
_cell.angle_beta   90.00
_cell.angle_gamma   90.00
#
_symmetry.space_group_name_H-M   'P 1'
#
loop_
_entity.id
_entity.type
_entity.pdbx_description
1 polymer ?
#
loop_
_entity_poly.entity_id
_entity_poly.type
_entity_poly.pdbx_seq_one_letter_code
_entity_poly.pdbx_strand_id
1 'polypeptide(L)'
;MKYFSAKKIIIGILVLILIVVIGFSGKYILSKQCSPVKDERFTNYEIVKVNIENKDMCLLVAGTPEQWIQGLMFVRKPVDNFDGMIFSFPAVEQQTFWNKNIYIDITIYWMKDGKIFSKDKLPSIEKSKNIVTVMSPSAVDTVVEVIE
;
A
#
# COMPACT_ATOMS: atom_id res chain seq x y z
N MET A 1 -41.21 -43.08 26.00
CA MET A 1 -40.34 -41.88 25.93
C MET A 1 -39.51 -41.99 24.66
N LYS A 2 -39.77 -41.14 23.65
CA LYS A 2 -39.32 -41.33 22.27
C LYS A 2 -37.81 -41.15 22.16
N TYR A 3 -37.08 -42.20 21.76
CA TYR A 3 -35.68 -42.10 21.35
C TYR A 3 -35.59 -41.11 20.18
N PHE A 4 -35.08 -39.92 20.45
CA PHE A 4 -34.75 -38.95 19.42
C PHE A 4 -33.62 -39.56 18.59
N SER A 5 -33.90 -39.91 17.33
CA SER A 5 -32.99 -40.68 16.49
C SER A 5 -31.61 -40.03 16.43
N ALA A 6 -30.55 -40.74 16.82
CA ALA A 6 -29.17 -40.26 16.82
C ALA A 6 -28.75 -39.64 15.47
N LYS A 7 -29.33 -40.11 14.35
CA LYS A 7 -29.16 -39.51 13.01
C LYS A 7 -29.61 -38.05 12.96
N LYS A 8 -30.73 -37.69 13.59
CA LYS A 8 -31.24 -36.31 13.62
C LYS A 8 -30.34 -35.37 14.44
N ILE A 9 -29.74 -35.89 15.52
CA ILE A 9 -28.79 -35.13 16.36
C ILE A 9 -27.49 -34.89 15.58
N ILE A 10 -26.95 -35.91 14.91
CA ILE A 10 -25.73 -35.80 14.09
C ILE A 10 -25.93 -34.80 12.93
N ILE A 11 -27.08 -34.87 12.24
CA ILE A 11 -27.41 -33.91 11.17
C ILE A 11 -27.48 -32.48 11.73
N GLY A 12 -28.09 -32.28 12.90
CA GLY A 12 -28.15 -30.98 13.56
C GLY A 12 -26.76 -30.40 13.88
N ILE A 13 -25.85 -31.22 14.41
CA ILE A 13 -24.47 -30.81 14.71
C ILE A 13 -23.69 -30.48 13.44
N LEU A 14 -23.82 -31.29 12.38
CA LEU A 14 -23.17 -31.03 11.09
C LEU A 14 -23.64 -29.72 10.46
N VAL A 15 -24.95 -29.43 10.52
CA VAL A 15 -25.52 -28.15 10.05
C VAL A 15 -25.00 -26.98 10.87
N LEU A 16 -24.91 -27.12 12.19
CA LEU A 16 -24.37 -26.08 13.07
C LEU A 16 -22.88 -25.79 12.79
N ILE A 17 -22.06 -26.83 12.59
CA ILE A 17 -20.64 -26.69 12.24
C ILE A 17 -20.49 -26.00 10.88
N LEU A 18 -21.31 -26.35 9.88
CA LEU A 18 -21.27 -25.72 8.57
C LEU A 18 -21.55 -24.21 8.66
N ILE A 19 -22.55 -23.81 9.46
CA ILE A 19 -22.91 -22.41 9.69
C ILE A 19 -21.77 -21.65 10.39
N VAL A 20 -21.10 -22.27 11.37
CA VAL A 20 -19.94 -21.66 12.05
C VAL A 20 -18.75 -21.51 11.11
N VAL A 21 -18.48 -22.50 10.25
CA VAL A 21 -17.39 -22.44 9.26
C VAL A 21 -17.66 -21.38 8.20
N ILE A 22 -18.89 -21.25 7.72
CA ILE A 22 -19.29 -20.19 6.77
C ILE A 22 -19.23 -18.80 7.45
N GLY A 23 -19.66 -18.70 8.71
CA GLY A 23 -19.58 -17.46 9.49
C GLY A 23 -18.14 -17.04 9.83
N PHE A 24 -17.22 -17.99 10.02
CA PHE A 24 -15.79 -17.72 10.25
C PHE A 24 -15.05 -17.38 8.96
N SER A 25 -15.32 -18.08 7.86
CA SER A 25 -14.67 -17.83 6.56
C SER A 25 -15.08 -16.49 5.94
N GLY A 26 -16.30 -16.01 6.20
CA GLY A 26 -16.79 -14.72 5.70
C GLY A 26 -16.03 -13.48 6.20
N LYS A 27 -15.28 -13.58 7.31
CA LYS A 27 -14.42 -12.48 7.82
C LYS A 27 -13.02 -12.46 7.24
N TYR A 28 -12.59 -13.51 6.54
CA TYR A 28 -11.19 -13.65 6.11
C TYR A 28 -10.85 -12.94 4.80
N ILE A 29 -11.85 -12.43 4.07
CA ILE A 29 -11.62 -11.74 2.79
C ILE A 29 -12.26 -10.35 2.81
N LEU A 30 -11.96 -9.55 3.84
CA LEU A 30 -12.04 -8.10 3.69
C LEU A 30 -10.68 -7.61 3.18
N SER A 31 -10.46 -7.75 1.88
CA SER A 31 -9.35 -7.04 1.25
C SER A 31 -9.61 -5.55 1.47
N LYS A 32 -8.67 -4.82 2.09
CA LYS A 32 -8.76 -3.36 2.27
C LYS A 32 -9.00 -2.74 0.89
N GLN A 33 -10.22 -2.28 0.64
CA GLN A 33 -10.57 -1.64 -0.61
C GLN A 33 -10.08 -0.19 -0.53
N CYS A 34 -9.33 0.25 -1.53
CA CYS A 34 -8.82 1.61 -1.58
C CYS A 34 -10.00 2.58 -1.67
N SER A 35 -10.02 3.54 -0.74
CA SER A 35 -11.08 4.54 -0.65
C SER A 35 -10.59 5.86 -1.26
N PRO A 36 -11.49 6.73 -1.75
CA PRO A 36 -11.10 8.04 -2.24
C PRO A 36 -10.30 8.83 -1.20
N VAL A 37 -9.25 9.52 -1.64
CA VAL A 37 -8.43 10.37 -0.76
C VAL A 37 -9.22 11.62 -0.39
N LYS A 38 -9.24 11.94 0.91
CA LYS A 38 -9.92 13.14 1.45
C LYS A 38 -9.06 14.41 1.39
N ASP A 39 -7.76 14.23 1.21
CA ASP A 39 -6.81 15.32 1.08
C ASP A 39 -6.96 16.00 -0.27
N GLU A 40 -7.36 17.28 -0.26
CA GLU A 40 -7.61 18.08 -1.46
C GLU A 40 -6.45 18.06 -2.46
N ARG A 41 -5.21 17.95 -1.98
CA ARG A 41 -3.98 17.89 -2.79
C ARG A 41 -3.91 16.68 -3.71
N PHE A 42 -4.62 15.61 -3.36
CA PHE A 42 -4.56 14.32 -4.05
C PHE A 42 -5.92 13.86 -4.57
N THR A 43 -6.95 14.70 -4.50
CA THR A 43 -8.31 14.34 -4.97
C THR A 43 -8.38 13.99 -6.46
N ASN A 44 -7.45 14.50 -7.26
CA ASN A 44 -7.34 14.23 -8.70
C ASN A 44 -6.35 13.11 -9.05
N TYR A 45 -5.74 12.46 -8.07
CA TYR A 45 -4.82 11.35 -8.31
C TYR A 45 -5.60 10.03 -8.44
N GLU A 46 -5.20 9.21 -9.41
CA GLU A 46 -5.63 7.82 -9.45
C GLU A 46 -5.05 7.06 -8.25
N ILE A 47 -5.80 6.09 -7.74
CA ILE A 47 -5.34 5.18 -6.69
C ILE A 47 -5.32 3.78 -7.24
N VAL A 48 -4.17 3.12 -7.12
CA VAL A 48 -4.00 1.72 -7.50
C VAL A 48 -3.72 0.87 -6.27
N LYS A 49 -4.17 -0.38 -6.31
CA LYS A 49 -3.85 -1.39 -5.30
C LYS A 49 -2.65 -2.21 -5.79
N VAL A 50 -1.53 -2.13 -5.07
CA VAL A 50 -0.29 -2.83 -5.44
C VAL A 50 0.16 -3.70 -4.27
N ASN A 51 0.66 -4.90 -4.57
CA ASN A 51 1.27 -5.77 -3.57
C ASN A 51 2.77 -5.47 -3.47
N ILE A 52 3.22 -4.99 -2.31
CA ILE A 52 4.63 -4.74 -2.00
C ILE A 52 5.01 -5.63 -0.82
N GLU A 53 5.95 -6.54 -1.02
CA GLU A 53 6.43 -7.49 0.00
C GLU A 53 5.28 -8.25 0.72
N ASN A 54 4.30 -8.78 -0.03
CA ASN A 54 3.11 -9.48 0.47
C ASN A 54 2.12 -8.60 1.25
N LYS A 55 2.24 -7.28 1.17
CA LYS A 55 1.27 -6.34 1.72
C LYS A 55 0.56 -5.61 0.60
N ASP A 56 -0.76 -5.70 0.60
CA ASP A 56 -1.61 -4.91 -0.27
C ASP A 56 -1.62 -3.44 0.19
N MET A 57 -1.21 -2.53 -0.70
CA MET A 57 -1.09 -1.10 -0.45
C MET A 57 -1.94 -0.30 -1.44
N CYS A 58 -2.57 0.76 -0.96
CA CYS A 58 -3.27 1.75 -1.79
C CYS A 58 -2.33 2.92 -2.10
N LEU A 59 -1.91 3.05 -3.35
CA LEU A 59 -0.88 4.01 -3.77
C LEU A 59 -1.47 5.06 -4.72
N LEU A 60 -1.14 6.32 -4.46
CA LEU A 60 -1.41 7.42 -5.39
C LEU A 60 -0.55 7.26 -6.64
N VAL A 61 -1.11 7.43 -7.83
CA VAL A 61 -0.35 7.36 -9.09
C VAL A 61 0.22 8.73 -9.45
N ALA A 62 1.55 8.82 -9.53
CA ALA A 62 2.27 9.96 -10.09
C ALA A 62 2.71 9.61 -11.52
N GLY A 63 1.92 10.06 -12.51
CA GLY A 63 2.12 9.76 -13.94
C GLY A 63 2.65 10.92 -14.77
N THR A 64 2.82 12.10 -14.18
CA THR A 64 3.27 13.33 -14.86
C THR A 64 4.51 13.91 -14.17
N PRO A 65 5.38 14.66 -14.89
CA PRO A 65 6.54 15.30 -14.29
C PRO A 65 6.21 16.19 -13.09
N GLU A 66 5.09 16.90 -13.14
CA GLU A 66 4.62 17.76 -12.04
C GLU A 66 4.29 16.93 -10.79
N GLN A 67 3.61 15.78 -10.97
CA GLN A 67 3.31 14.85 -9.88
C GLN A 67 4.58 14.18 -9.34
N TRP A 68 5.56 13.88 -10.20
CA TRP A 68 6.85 13.31 -9.76
C TRP A 68 7.61 14.28 -8.84
N ILE A 69 7.65 15.56 -9.22
CA ILE A 69 8.30 16.60 -8.41
C ILE A 69 7.55 16.81 -7.09
N GLN A 70 6.21 16.80 -7.14
CA GLN A 70 5.37 16.99 -5.96
C GLN A 70 5.54 15.85 -4.94
N GLY A 71 5.51 14.59 -5.40
CA GLY A 71 5.62 13.40 -4.55
C GLY A 71 4.71 13.47 -3.31
N LEU A 72 5.23 13.01 -2.18
CA LEU A 72 4.61 13.14 -0.86
C LEU A 72 5.02 14.42 -0.09
N MET A 73 5.46 15.47 -0.79
CA MET A 73 5.79 16.73 -0.13
C MET A 73 4.58 17.26 0.67
N PHE A 74 4.87 17.81 1.85
CA PHE A 74 3.92 18.38 2.79
C PHE A 74 2.95 17.38 3.43
N VAL A 75 3.04 16.09 3.15
CA VAL A 75 2.21 15.08 3.84
C VAL A 75 2.67 14.95 5.30
N ARG A 76 1.70 14.93 6.21
CA ARG A 76 1.87 14.75 7.66
C ARG A 76 0.87 13.72 8.16
N LYS A 77 1.19 13.05 9.28
CA LYS A 77 0.25 12.14 9.94
C LYS A 77 -0.85 12.92 10.70
N PRO A 78 -2.06 12.33 10.86
CA PRO A 78 -2.50 11.05 10.30
C PRO A 78 -2.72 11.13 8.79
N VAL A 79 -2.48 10.02 8.09
CA VAL A 79 -2.72 9.87 6.65
C VAL A 79 -3.90 8.93 6.46
N ASP A 80 -4.95 9.45 5.83
CA ASP A 80 -6.19 8.70 5.60
C ASP A 80 -6.27 8.23 4.15
N ASN A 81 -6.66 6.98 3.96
CA ASN A 81 -7.08 6.36 2.68
C ASN A 81 -5.99 6.08 1.63
N PHE A 82 -4.72 6.33 1.90
CA PHE A 82 -3.60 5.86 1.07
C PHE A 82 -2.39 5.48 1.92
N ASP A 83 -1.55 4.59 1.40
CA ASP A 83 -0.37 4.03 2.06
C ASP A 83 0.94 4.60 1.49
N GLY A 84 0.88 5.32 0.36
CA GLY A 84 2.05 5.84 -0.33
C GLY A 84 1.76 6.36 -1.74
N MET A 85 2.79 6.42 -2.58
CA MET A 85 2.73 6.89 -3.96
C MET A 85 3.57 6.01 -4.89
N ILE A 86 3.07 5.74 -6.09
CA ILE A 86 3.77 5.01 -7.15
C ILE A 86 4.07 5.94 -8.33
N PHE A 87 5.32 5.92 -8.77
CA PHE A 87 5.85 6.72 -9.87
C PHE A 87 6.13 5.78 -11.02
N SER A 88 5.57 6.07 -12.19
CA SER A 88 5.81 5.33 -13.43
C SER A 88 6.54 6.23 -14.42
N PHE A 89 7.68 5.78 -14.93
CA PHE A 89 8.52 6.55 -15.83
C PHE A 89 8.44 6.01 -17.27
N PRO A 90 8.40 6.87 -18.29
CA PRO A 90 8.36 6.44 -19.69
C PRO A 90 9.69 5.84 -20.16
N ALA A 91 10.80 6.19 -19.51
CA ALA A 91 12.14 5.70 -19.80
C ALA A 91 12.71 4.96 -18.59
N VAL A 92 13.38 3.83 -18.85
CA VAL A 92 14.07 3.04 -17.82
C VAL A 92 15.42 3.69 -17.54
N GLU A 93 15.52 4.42 -16.43
CA GLU A 93 16.68 5.26 -16.12
C GLU A 93 17.03 5.20 -14.63
N GLN A 94 18.20 5.72 -14.27
CA GLN A 94 18.60 5.83 -12.88
C GLN A 94 17.84 6.98 -12.23
N GLN A 95 17.06 6.68 -11.20
CA GLN A 95 16.17 7.65 -10.54
C GLN A 95 16.79 8.17 -9.25
N THR A 96 16.53 9.44 -8.93
CA THR A 96 17.02 10.09 -7.70
C THR A 96 15.86 10.70 -6.96
N PHE A 97 15.77 10.43 -5.66
CA PHE A 97 14.71 10.92 -4.77
C PHE A 97 15.32 11.64 -3.57
N TRP A 98 14.57 12.59 -3.01
CA TRP A 98 14.99 13.35 -1.83
C TRP A 98 13.87 13.47 -0.81
N ASN A 99 14.21 13.91 0.40
CA ASN A 99 13.21 14.17 1.45
C ASN A 99 12.84 15.66 1.59
N LYS A 100 13.19 16.52 0.63
CA LYS A 100 12.87 17.95 0.69
C LYS A 100 11.36 18.13 0.86
N ASN A 101 10.96 18.84 1.93
CA ASN A 101 9.57 19.06 2.32
C ASN A 101 8.75 17.78 2.64
N ILE A 102 9.38 16.63 2.90
CA ILE A 102 8.68 15.41 3.36
C ILE A 102 8.72 15.37 4.89
N TYR A 103 7.56 15.37 5.55
CA TYR A 103 7.46 15.46 7.03
C TYR A 103 7.14 14.12 7.72
N ILE A 104 7.23 13.02 6.97
CA ILE A 104 7.01 11.65 7.43
C ILE A 104 8.19 10.79 6.97
N ASP A 105 8.54 9.77 7.75
CA ASP A 105 9.55 8.80 7.32
C ASP A 105 8.92 7.94 6.20
N ILE A 106 9.68 7.67 5.14
CA ILE A 106 9.24 6.87 4.01
C ILE A 106 10.28 5.82 3.64
N THR A 107 9.83 4.69 3.09
CA THR A 107 10.68 3.73 2.38
C THR A 107 10.48 3.92 0.88
N ILE A 108 11.58 4.01 0.14
CA ILE A 108 11.60 4.01 -1.33
C ILE A 108 11.86 2.59 -1.80
N TYR A 109 10.98 2.04 -2.64
CA TYR A 109 11.18 0.79 -3.34
C TYR A 109 11.54 1.07 -4.80
N TRP A 110 12.68 0.55 -5.24
CA TRP A 110 13.16 0.65 -6.60
C TRP A 110 12.70 -0.57 -7.39
N MET A 111 11.95 -0.35 -8.47
CA MET A 111 11.30 -1.43 -9.22
C MET A 111 11.61 -1.39 -10.71
N LYS A 112 11.75 -2.57 -11.31
CA LYS A 112 11.91 -2.73 -12.75
C LYS A 112 11.10 -3.93 -13.22
N ASP A 113 10.33 -3.77 -14.29
CA ASP A 113 9.49 -4.84 -14.87
C ASP A 113 8.58 -5.50 -13.81
N GLY A 114 8.05 -4.69 -12.90
CA GLY A 114 7.17 -5.13 -11.80
C GLY A 114 7.87 -5.87 -10.64
N LYS A 115 9.21 -5.93 -10.62
CA LYS A 115 9.99 -6.58 -9.56
C LYS A 115 10.72 -5.55 -8.71
N ILE A 116 10.73 -5.77 -7.39
CA ILE A 116 11.53 -4.99 -6.45
C ILE A 116 13.00 -5.39 -6.60
N PHE A 117 13.85 -4.40 -6.88
CA PHE A 117 15.30 -4.57 -6.98
C PHE A 117 15.99 -4.28 -5.64
N SER A 118 15.64 -3.16 -5.01
CA SER A 118 16.18 -2.74 -3.72
C SER A 118 15.23 -1.76 -3.05
N LYS A 119 15.57 -1.35 -1.83
CA LYS A 119 14.87 -0.30 -1.11
C LYS A 119 15.81 0.55 -0.28
N ASP A 120 15.44 1.81 -0.09
CA ASP A 120 16.13 2.76 0.76
C ASP A 120 15.16 3.40 1.75
N LYS A 121 15.66 3.86 2.89
CA LYS A 121 14.87 4.65 3.85
C LYS A 121 15.18 6.13 3.67
N LEU A 122 14.13 6.93 3.55
CA LEU A 122 14.19 8.38 3.60
C LEU A 122 13.59 8.88 4.91
N PRO A 123 14.40 9.42 5.84
CA PRO A 123 13.85 10.07 7.01
C PRO A 123 13.08 11.33 6.62
N SER A 124 12.10 11.72 7.43
CA SER A 124 11.49 13.05 7.33
C SER A 124 12.55 14.15 7.44
N ILE A 125 12.30 15.30 6.78
CA ILE A 125 13.20 16.46 6.82
C ILE A 125 13.41 16.99 8.24
N GLU A 126 12.39 16.85 9.09
CA GLU A 126 12.46 17.22 10.50
C GLU A 126 13.39 16.29 11.30
N LYS A 127 13.52 15.03 10.91
CA LYS A 127 14.42 14.06 11.54
C LYS A 127 15.84 14.18 11.01
N SER A 128 16.04 14.30 9.70
CA SER A 128 17.37 14.40 9.09
C SER A 128 18.04 15.76 9.29
N LYS A 129 17.26 16.83 9.50
CA LYS A 129 17.69 18.24 9.56
C LYS A 129 18.36 18.78 8.30
N ASN A 130 18.63 17.94 7.31
CA ASN A 130 19.24 18.25 6.02
C ASN A 130 18.53 17.48 4.92
N ILE A 131 18.63 17.97 3.67
CA ILE A 131 18.14 17.21 2.52
C ILE A 131 18.98 15.94 2.37
N VAL A 132 18.31 14.79 2.43
CA VAL A 132 18.88 13.48 2.15
C VAL A 132 18.41 13.06 0.77
N THR A 133 19.35 12.57 -0.03
CA THR A 133 19.11 12.09 -1.39
C THR A 133 19.51 10.63 -1.46
N VAL A 134 18.70 9.83 -2.14
CA VAL A 134 18.98 8.45 -2.52
C VAL A 134 18.87 8.30 -4.02
N MET A 135 19.62 7.36 -4.56
CA MET A 135 19.68 7.09 -5.99
C MET A 135 19.50 5.60 -6.21
N SER A 136 18.71 5.23 -7.20
CA SER A 136 18.53 3.84 -7.54
C SER A 136 19.88 3.22 -7.91
N PRO A 137 20.18 1.99 -7.45
CA PRO A 137 21.46 1.33 -7.76
C PRO A 137 21.57 0.88 -9.22
N SER A 138 20.48 0.89 -9.97
CA SER A 138 20.42 0.58 -11.39
C SER A 138 19.24 1.31 -12.04
N ALA A 139 19.12 1.21 -13.36
CA ALA A 139 18.01 1.80 -14.11
C ALA A 139 16.67 1.10 -13.78
N VAL A 140 15.65 1.90 -13.48
CA VAL A 140 14.32 1.48 -13.03
C VAL A 140 13.22 2.19 -13.83
N ASP A 141 12.06 1.55 -13.93
CA ASP A 141 10.86 2.11 -14.60
C ASP A 141 9.79 2.55 -13.60
N THR A 142 9.90 2.10 -12.36
CA THR A 142 8.87 2.27 -11.34
C THR A 142 9.55 2.54 -10.00
N VAL A 143 9.00 3.49 -9.24
CA VAL A 143 9.39 3.75 -7.85
C VAL A 143 8.15 3.78 -6.99
N VAL A 144 8.22 3.20 -5.78
CA VAL A 144 7.13 3.27 -4.81
C VAL A 144 7.63 3.90 -3.52
N GLU A 145 7.04 5.02 -3.14
CA GLU A 145 7.17 5.61 -1.81
C GLU A 145 6.14 4.98 -0.88
N VAL A 146 6.57 4.42 0.25
CA VAL A 146 5.69 3.85 1.29
C VAL A 146 5.87 4.62 2.59
N ILE A 147 4.76 5.05 3.18
CA ILE A 147 4.73 5.81 4.44
C ILE A 147 4.97 4.86 5.63
N GLU A 148 5.89 5.23 6.52
CA GLU A 148 6.13 4.55 7.82
C GLU A 148 5.34 5.22 8.95
#